data_AF-A0A3G8Y0T9-F1
#
_entry.id   AF-A0A3G8Y0T9-F1
#
_cell.length_a   1.000
_cell.length_b   1.000
_cell.length_c   1.000
_cell.angle_alpha   90.00
_cell.angle_beta   90.00
_cell.angle_gamma   90.00
#
_symmetry.space_group_name_H-M   'P 1'
#
loop_
_entity.id
_entity.type
_entity.pdbx_description
1 polymer ?
#
loop_
_entity_poly.entity_id
_entity_poly.type
_entity_poly.pdbx_seq_one_letter_code
_entity_poly.pdbx_strand_id
1 'polypeptide(L)'
;MKLKGHKTYDYELDFSTFTTDSINEYRKIYEWIYADKEKIEDKLGIARNIIGFYLKKDDIKLDNRAFPSILSANQLYIKGNLTKYLDSRNKIYEQVEQVTNKINASLDTFLGNFQKSVFVFVSFYLTAFVVKIFSKSDVSTAIGKEATLFGIGILLLSVIFLLFSLVVLNSDLKRANEKYNLVKKRFEDILNKDDVEKILNSDSEFKKDIEFYEKRRCRFIILWLSTIIILVCILFSTSDYINFKYLFE
;
A
#
# COMPACT_ATOMS: atom_id res chain seq x y z
N MET A 1 -13.01 -41.93 32.97
CA MET A 1 -12.61 -41.45 31.62
C MET A 1 -12.35 -39.96 31.66
N LYS A 2 -11.29 -39.45 31.01
CA LYS A 2 -11.00 -38.00 30.95
C LYS A 2 -11.19 -37.46 29.54
N LEU A 3 -12.08 -36.49 29.37
CA LEU A 3 -12.33 -35.82 28.08
C LEU A 3 -11.84 -34.37 28.16
N LYS A 4 -10.90 -33.98 27.29
CA LYS A 4 -10.39 -32.61 27.18
C LYS A 4 -10.92 -31.97 25.89
N GLY A 5 -12.01 -31.22 25.98
CA GLY A 5 -12.57 -30.43 24.86
C GLY A 5 -12.59 -28.94 25.19
N HIS A 6 -13.69 -28.24 24.85
CA HIS A 6 -13.92 -26.86 25.32
C HIS A 6 -13.96 -26.76 26.86
N LYS A 7 -14.44 -27.82 27.52
CA LYS A 7 -14.30 -28.05 28.96
C LYS A 7 -13.58 -29.38 29.18
N THR A 8 -12.88 -29.49 30.31
CA THR A 8 -12.31 -30.76 30.75
C THR A 8 -13.27 -31.42 31.72
N TYR A 9 -13.67 -32.65 31.43
CA TYR A 9 -14.47 -33.49 32.32
C TYR A 9 -13.69 -34.75 32.69
N ASP A 10 -13.71 -35.06 33.98
CA ASP A 10 -13.30 -36.36 34.52
C ASP A 10 -14.58 -37.12 34.90
N TYR A 11 -14.84 -38.21 34.20
CA TYR A 11 -16.01 -39.07 34.36
C TYR A 11 -15.66 -40.29 35.22
N GLU A 12 -16.45 -40.56 36.26
CA GLU A 12 -16.56 -41.87 36.88
C GLU A 12 -17.81 -42.54 36.30
N LEU A 13 -17.63 -43.65 35.58
CA LEU A 13 -18.72 -44.33 34.88
C LEU A 13 -19.00 -45.66 35.58
N ASP A 14 -20.25 -45.86 35.98
CA ASP A 14 -20.73 -47.15 36.44
C ASP A 14 -21.20 -47.98 35.24
N PHE A 15 -20.48 -49.07 34.96
CA PHE A 15 -20.79 -49.96 33.84
C PHE A 15 -22.15 -50.67 33.99
N SER A 16 -22.66 -50.82 35.21
CA SER A 16 -23.91 -51.53 35.46
C SER A 16 -25.15 -50.74 35.02
N THR A 17 -25.04 -49.41 34.91
CA THR A 17 -26.14 -48.50 34.52
C THR A 17 -25.99 -47.95 33.10
N PHE A 18 -25.01 -48.44 32.34
CA PHE A 18 -24.66 -47.91 31.02
C PHE A 18 -25.68 -48.28 29.94
N THR A 19 -26.15 -47.30 29.14
CA THR A 19 -27.03 -47.53 27.99
C THR A 19 -26.34 -47.22 26.66
N THR A 20 -26.66 -48.00 25.62
CA THR A 20 -26.09 -47.84 24.28
C THR A 20 -26.92 -46.94 23.36
N ASP A 21 -27.87 -46.18 23.91
CA ASP A 21 -28.86 -45.41 23.14
C ASP A 21 -28.25 -44.43 22.14
N SER A 22 -27.05 -43.91 22.46
CA SER A 22 -26.34 -42.93 21.63
C SER A 22 -25.27 -43.54 20.72
N ILE A 23 -25.14 -44.87 20.68
CA ILE A 23 -24.06 -45.55 19.92
C ILE A 23 -24.08 -45.22 18.43
N ASN A 24 -25.29 -45.02 17.87
CA ASN A 24 -25.45 -44.63 16.47
C ASN A 24 -24.93 -43.22 16.20
N GLU A 25 -25.07 -42.28 17.14
CA GLU A 25 -24.51 -40.94 16.97
C GLU A 25 -22.99 -40.93 17.10
N TYR A 26 -22.44 -41.68 18.04
CA TYR A 26 -20.99 -41.89 18.13
C TYR A 26 -20.44 -42.52 16.85
N ARG A 27 -21.14 -43.50 16.26
CA ARG A 27 -20.76 -44.12 15.00
C ARG A 27 -20.73 -43.11 13.84
N LYS A 28 -21.78 -42.28 13.69
CA LYS A 28 -21.81 -41.23 12.66
C LYS A 28 -20.64 -40.25 12.78
N ILE A 29 -20.32 -39.84 14.01
CA ILE A 29 -19.19 -38.94 14.28
C ILE A 29 -17.87 -39.63 13.89
N TYR A 30 -17.67 -40.88 14.32
CA TYR A 30 -16.47 -41.66 13.98
C TYR A 30 -16.30 -41.80 12.46
N GLU A 31 -17.34 -42.26 11.77
CA GLU A 31 -17.32 -42.43 10.31
C GLU A 31 -17.00 -41.11 9.60
N TRP A 32 -17.58 -39.99 10.04
CA TRP A 32 -17.31 -38.68 9.46
C TRP A 32 -15.88 -38.18 9.69
N ILE A 33 -15.32 -38.37 10.90
CA ILE A 33 -13.93 -37.98 11.21
C ILE A 33 -12.95 -38.71 10.30
N TYR A 34 -13.11 -40.03 10.17
CA TYR A 34 -12.16 -40.88 9.46
C TYR A 34 -12.45 -41.06 7.95
N ALA A 35 -13.52 -40.47 7.44
CA ALA A 35 -13.85 -40.49 6.01
C ALA A 35 -12.81 -39.77 5.12
N ASP A 36 -12.09 -38.77 5.66
CA ASP A 36 -11.06 -38.01 4.93
C ASP A 36 -9.76 -38.01 5.73
N LYS A 37 -8.77 -38.78 5.27
CA LYS A 37 -7.51 -39.01 6.00
C LYS A 37 -6.69 -37.73 6.19
N GLU A 38 -6.84 -36.75 5.30
CA GLU A 38 -6.06 -35.51 5.35
C GLU A 38 -6.59 -34.51 6.38
N LYS A 39 -7.82 -34.70 6.86
CA LYS A 39 -8.51 -33.75 7.77
C LYS A 39 -8.88 -34.36 9.12
N ILE A 40 -8.30 -35.52 9.45
CA ILE A 40 -8.62 -36.23 10.69
C ILE A 40 -8.39 -35.32 11.89
N GLU A 41 -7.25 -34.62 11.96
CA GLU A 41 -6.91 -33.76 13.10
C GLU A 41 -7.91 -32.61 13.30
N ASP A 42 -8.23 -31.88 12.24
CA ASP A 42 -9.22 -30.80 12.25
C ASP A 42 -10.60 -31.32 12.68
N LYS A 43 -11.08 -32.37 12.01
CA LYS A 43 -12.39 -32.97 12.29
C LYS A 43 -12.48 -33.52 13.70
N LEU A 44 -11.43 -34.18 14.18
CA LEU A 44 -11.32 -34.70 15.55
C LEU A 44 -11.33 -33.55 16.57
N GLY A 45 -10.59 -32.47 16.31
CA GLY A 45 -10.56 -31.28 17.15
C GLY A 45 -11.92 -30.62 17.27
N ILE A 46 -12.61 -30.42 16.14
CA ILE A 46 -13.97 -29.87 16.09
C ILE A 46 -14.95 -30.80 16.82
N ALA A 47 -14.95 -32.10 16.49
CA ALA A 47 -15.84 -33.07 17.10
C ALA A 47 -15.63 -33.14 18.62
N ARG A 48 -14.39 -33.22 19.10
CA ARG A 48 -14.06 -33.25 20.53
C ARG A 48 -14.57 -32.01 21.27
N ASN A 49 -14.43 -30.83 20.66
CA ASN A 49 -14.89 -29.58 21.26
C ASN A 49 -16.42 -29.52 21.34
N ILE A 50 -17.13 -29.89 20.27
CA ILE A 50 -18.60 -29.89 20.25
C ILE A 50 -19.17 -31.00 21.14
N ILE A 51 -18.62 -32.22 21.14
CA ILE A 51 -19.00 -33.30 22.06
C ILE A 51 -18.94 -32.80 23.51
N GLY A 52 -17.86 -32.11 23.90
CA GLY A 52 -17.73 -31.53 25.24
C GLY A 52 -18.80 -30.50 25.62
N PHE A 53 -19.52 -29.91 24.66
CA PHE A 53 -20.69 -29.06 24.96
C PHE A 53 -21.96 -29.86 25.21
N TYR A 54 -22.13 -30.99 24.53
CA TYR A 54 -23.33 -31.83 24.61
C TYR A 54 -23.29 -32.85 25.75
N LEU A 55 -22.10 -33.22 26.21
CA LEU A 55 -21.94 -34.13 27.35
C LEU A 55 -22.25 -33.45 28.68
N LYS A 56 -22.94 -34.20 29.56
CA LYS A 56 -23.18 -33.83 30.95
C LYS A 56 -22.02 -34.33 31.82
N LYS A 57 -22.01 -33.98 33.11
CA LYS A 57 -20.93 -34.35 34.03
C LYS A 57 -20.86 -35.86 34.32
N ASP A 58 -22.03 -36.51 34.41
CA ASP A 58 -22.15 -37.90 34.86
C ASP A 58 -22.81 -38.81 33.80
N ASP A 59 -22.96 -38.33 32.57
CA ASP A 59 -23.62 -39.06 31.48
C ASP A 59 -22.90 -38.81 30.16
N ILE A 60 -22.58 -39.89 29.44
CA ILE A 60 -21.96 -39.85 28.11
C ILE A 60 -22.97 -39.98 26.98
N LYS A 61 -24.26 -39.92 27.25
CA LYS A 61 -25.30 -39.94 26.21
C LYS A 61 -25.23 -38.68 25.36
N LEU A 62 -25.01 -38.87 24.06
CA LEU A 62 -25.14 -37.79 23.08
C LEU A 62 -26.57 -37.65 22.59
N ASP A 63 -27.05 -36.41 22.58
CA ASP A 63 -28.28 -36.01 21.91
C ASP A 63 -28.09 -36.11 20.38
N ASN A 64 -29.15 -36.44 19.65
CA ASN A 64 -29.15 -36.56 18.18
C ASN A 64 -28.80 -35.23 17.45
N ARG A 65 -28.81 -34.10 18.16
CA ARG A 65 -28.37 -32.79 17.68
C ARG A 65 -26.84 -32.62 17.68
N ALA A 66 -26.09 -33.47 18.37
CA ALA A 66 -24.64 -33.34 18.48
C ALA A 66 -23.94 -33.47 17.11
N PHE A 67 -24.30 -34.47 16.32
CA PHE A 67 -23.71 -34.68 15.00
C PHE A 67 -24.03 -33.53 14.00
N PRO A 68 -25.28 -33.06 13.84
CA PRO A 68 -25.58 -31.85 13.06
C PRO A 68 -24.79 -30.61 13.49
N SER A 69 -24.59 -30.41 14.80
CA SER A 69 -23.78 -29.30 15.31
C SER A 69 -22.30 -29.43 14.98
N ILE A 70 -21.74 -30.64 14.98
CA ILE A 70 -20.36 -30.92 14.51
C ILE A 70 -20.22 -30.54 13.04
N LEU A 71 -21.17 -30.95 12.19
CA LEU A 71 -21.15 -30.62 10.77
C LEU A 71 -21.22 -29.11 10.55
N SER A 72 -22.09 -28.42 11.29
CA SER A 72 -22.23 -26.96 11.23
C SER A 72 -20.96 -26.24 11.69
N ALA A 73 -20.35 -26.68 12.80
CA ALA A 73 -19.09 -26.15 13.30
C ALA A 73 -17.94 -26.33 12.30
N ASN A 74 -17.88 -27.47 11.62
CA ASN A 74 -16.89 -27.71 10.56
C ASN A 74 -17.09 -26.80 9.34
N GLN A 75 -18.34 -26.59 8.90
CA GLN A 75 -18.63 -25.63 7.84
C GLN A 75 -18.20 -24.21 8.22
N LEU A 76 -18.44 -23.80 9.47
CA LEU A 76 -17.99 -22.50 9.98
C LEU A 76 -16.46 -22.40 10.06
N TYR A 77 -15.76 -23.46 10.48
CA TYR A 77 -14.30 -23.51 10.50
C TYR A 77 -13.70 -23.33 9.11
N ILE A 78 -14.20 -24.08 8.11
CA ILE A 78 -13.75 -23.97 6.72
C ILE A 78 -14.00 -22.55 6.18
N LYS A 79 -15.21 -22.01 6.38
CA LYS A 79 -15.55 -20.64 5.98
C LYS A 79 -14.63 -19.62 6.64
N GLY A 80 -14.39 -19.74 7.94
CA GLY A 80 -13.52 -18.84 8.69
C GLY A 80 -12.07 -18.88 8.20
N ASN A 81 -11.53 -20.06 7.88
CA ASN A 81 -10.18 -20.20 7.33
C ASN A 81 -10.07 -19.61 5.92
N LEU A 82 -11.07 -19.86 5.07
CA LEU A 82 -11.14 -19.23 3.75
C LEU A 82 -11.20 -17.70 3.85
N THR A 83 -12.01 -17.15 4.76
CA THR A 83 -12.08 -15.71 5.02
C THR A 83 -10.73 -15.16 5.44
N LYS A 84 -10.03 -15.78 6.40
CA LYS A 84 -8.68 -15.36 6.82
C LYS A 84 -7.67 -15.35 5.67
N TYR A 85 -7.74 -16.35 4.79
CA TYR A 85 -6.90 -16.40 3.60
C TYR A 85 -7.21 -15.24 2.64
N LEU A 86 -8.48 -15.01 2.34
CA LEU A 86 -8.92 -13.91 1.47
C LEU A 86 -8.55 -12.54 2.07
N ASP A 87 -8.69 -12.37 3.38
CA ASP A 87 -8.29 -11.15 4.09
C ASP A 87 -6.79 -10.92 3.99
N SER A 88 -5.98 -11.97 4.16
CA SER A 88 -4.52 -11.89 4.01
C SER A 88 -4.14 -11.50 2.58
N ARG A 89 -4.78 -12.10 1.58
CA ARG A 89 -4.60 -11.76 0.17
C ARG A 89 -4.99 -10.30 -0.12
N ASN A 90 -6.13 -9.84 0.39
CA ASN A 90 -6.56 -8.45 0.21
C ASN A 90 -5.61 -7.47 0.91
N LYS A 91 -5.06 -7.85 2.07
CA LYS A 91 -4.07 -7.04 2.79
C LYS A 91 -2.76 -6.88 2.02
N ILE A 92 -2.37 -7.89 1.22
CA ILE A 92 -1.22 -7.75 0.31
C ILE A 92 -1.51 -6.66 -0.71
N TYR A 93 -2.65 -6.73 -1.42
CA TYR A 93 -3.03 -5.72 -2.40
C TYR A 93 -3.10 -4.32 -1.79
N GLU A 94 -3.75 -4.18 -0.64
CA GLU A 94 -3.86 -2.89 0.05
C GLU A 94 -2.48 -2.32 0.41
N GLN A 95 -1.54 -3.13 0.91
CA GLN A 95 -0.20 -2.65 1.24
C GLN A 95 0.63 -2.29 0.00
N VAL A 96 0.52 -3.05 -1.09
CA VAL A 96 1.18 -2.71 -2.36
C VAL A 96 0.61 -1.41 -2.92
N GLU A 97 -0.72 -1.27 -2.93
CA GLU A 97 -1.41 -0.05 -3.37
C GLU A 97 -1.00 1.16 -2.52
N GLN A 98 -0.86 1.01 -1.20
CA GLN A 98 -0.35 2.06 -0.32
C GLN A 98 1.09 2.49 -0.69
N VAL A 99 1.95 1.55 -1.11
CA VAL A 99 3.30 1.87 -1.59
C VAL A 99 3.22 2.66 -2.90
N THR A 100 2.42 2.22 -3.86
CA THR A 100 2.21 2.91 -5.16
C THR A 100 1.61 4.31 -4.95
N ASN A 101 0.58 4.45 -4.12
CA ASN A 101 -0.04 5.74 -3.83
C ASN A 101 0.94 6.72 -3.18
N LYS A 102 1.82 6.21 -2.30
CA LYS A 102 2.83 7.05 -1.64
C LYS A 102 3.88 7.60 -2.61
N ILE A 103 4.33 6.82 -3.59
CA ILE A 103 5.25 7.33 -4.61
C ILE A 103 4.56 8.32 -5.54
N ASN A 104 3.31 8.06 -5.94
CA ASN A 104 2.55 8.99 -6.77
C ASN A 104 2.35 10.35 -6.07
N ALA A 105 2.06 10.35 -4.77
CA ALA A 105 1.99 11.58 -3.98
C ALA A 105 3.32 12.35 -3.93
N SER A 106 4.47 11.65 -4.00
CA SER A 106 5.79 12.29 -4.10
C SER A 106 5.97 13.01 -5.45
N LEU A 107 5.46 12.44 -6.56
CA LEU A 107 5.42 13.14 -7.86
C LEU A 107 4.51 14.36 -7.83
N ASP A 108 3.35 14.29 -7.17
CA ASP A 108 2.47 15.45 -7.05
C ASP A 108 3.12 16.55 -6.21
N THR A 109 3.87 16.18 -5.17
CA THR A 109 4.69 17.12 -4.39
C THR A 109 5.78 17.77 -5.25
N PHE A 110 6.46 16.98 -6.09
CA PHE A 110 7.45 17.49 -7.05
C PHE A 110 6.83 18.49 -8.04
N LEU A 111 5.64 18.19 -8.57
CA LEU A 111 4.90 19.11 -9.43
C LEU A 111 4.48 20.38 -8.69
N GLY A 112 4.07 20.27 -7.42
CA GLY A 112 3.77 21.43 -6.58
C GLY A 112 5.00 22.32 -6.34
N ASN A 113 6.18 21.73 -6.17
CA ASN A 113 7.44 22.47 -6.06
C ASN A 113 7.78 23.20 -7.37
N PHE A 114 7.55 22.56 -8.52
CA PHE A 114 7.66 23.22 -9.83
C PHE A 114 6.74 24.45 -9.91
N GLN A 115 5.45 24.28 -9.62
CA GLN A 115 4.48 25.38 -9.67
C GLN A 115 4.89 26.55 -8.77
N LYS A 116 5.30 26.27 -7.53
CA LYS A 116 5.82 27.31 -6.61
C LYS A 116 7.01 28.06 -7.22
N SER A 117 7.94 27.34 -7.84
CA SER A 117 9.08 27.97 -8.50
C SER A 117 8.67 28.89 -9.65
N VAL A 118 7.67 28.50 -10.44
CA VAL A 118 7.13 29.34 -11.51
C VAL A 118 6.43 30.58 -10.94
N PHE A 119 5.63 30.41 -9.89
CA PHE A 119 4.94 31.52 -9.23
C PHE A 119 5.90 32.59 -8.69
N VAL A 120 7.03 32.19 -8.10
CA VAL A 120 8.05 33.15 -7.65
C VAL A 120 8.53 34.05 -8.80
N PHE A 121 8.77 33.47 -9.98
CA PHE A 121 9.22 34.23 -11.15
C PHE A 121 8.10 35.12 -11.73
N VAL A 122 6.88 34.62 -11.80
CA VAL A 122 5.71 35.41 -12.23
C VAL A 122 5.48 36.60 -11.29
N SER A 123 5.57 36.39 -9.98
CA SER A 123 5.45 37.46 -8.98
C SER A 123 6.54 38.50 -9.13
N PHE A 124 7.80 38.08 -9.34
CA PHE A 124 8.91 38.99 -9.62
C PHE A 124 8.63 39.88 -10.84
N TYR A 125 8.18 39.28 -11.96
CA TYR A 125 7.84 40.03 -13.17
C TYR A 125 6.67 40.98 -12.98
N LEU A 126 5.62 40.55 -12.29
CA LEU A 126 4.47 41.39 -12.00
C LEU A 126 4.91 42.63 -11.21
N THR A 127 5.74 42.46 -10.18
CA THR A 127 6.29 43.57 -9.41
C THR A 127 7.14 44.50 -10.29
N ALA A 128 8.02 43.96 -11.14
CA ALA A 128 8.85 44.76 -12.04
C ALA A 128 8.00 45.62 -13.00
N PHE A 129 6.97 45.03 -13.61
CA PHE A 129 6.04 45.75 -14.49
C PHE A 129 5.27 46.85 -13.77
N VAL A 130 4.77 46.58 -12.56
CA VAL A 130 4.05 47.58 -11.76
C VAL A 130 4.95 48.79 -11.49
N VAL A 131 6.17 48.58 -11.01
CA VAL A 131 7.13 49.67 -10.75
C VAL A 131 7.41 50.49 -12.01
N LYS A 132 7.53 49.82 -13.17
CA LYS A 132 7.78 50.47 -14.47
C LYS A 132 6.64 51.40 -14.89
N ILE A 133 5.38 50.94 -14.77
CA ILE A 133 4.17 51.71 -15.10
C ILE A 133 4.09 52.98 -14.24
N PHE A 134 4.32 52.85 -12.93
CA PHE A 134 4.30 54.00 -12.02
C PHE A 134 5.44 54.99 -12.28
N SER A 135 6.59 54.50 -12.76
CA SER A 135 7.77 55.33 -13.05
C SER A 135 7.67 56.07 -14.39
N LYS A 136 6.61 55.88 -15.20
CA LYS A 136 6.42 56.48 -16.54
C LYS A 136 7.62 56.32 -17.49
N SER A 137 8.39 55.25 -17.33
CA SER A 137 9.56 54.94 -18.15
C SER A 137 9.20 54.08 -19.37
N ASP A 138 9.96 54.19 -20.46
CA ASP A 138 9.74 53.42 -21.70
C ASP A 138 9.68 51.90 -21.42
N VAL A 139 8.64 51.23 -21.90
CA VAL A 139 8.28 49.84 -21.54
C VAL A 139 9.17 48.83 -22.27
N SER A 140 9.82 49.24 -23.35
CA SER A 140 10.71 48.39 -24.17
C SER A 140 11.92 47.85 -23.41
N THR A 141 12.32 48.52 -22.34
CA THR A 141 13.51 48.25 -21.52
C THR A 141 13.11 47.93 -20.07
N ALA A 142 12.27 46.91 -19.86
CA ALA A 142 11.48 46.74 -18.64
C ALA A 142 12.30 46.54 -17.34
N ILE A 143 13.55 46.04 -17.41
CA ILE A 143 14.30 45.61 -16.23
C ILE A 143 15.72 46.21 -16.24
N GLY A 144 15.99 47.07 -15.24
CA GLY A 144 17.32 47.64 -15.03
C GLY A 144 18.36 46.61 -14.55
N LYS A 145 19.62 47.03 -14.45
CA LYS A 145 20.76 46.17 -14.07
C LYS A 145 20.56 45.43 -12.75
N GLU A 146 20.12 46.13 -11.70
CA GLU A 146 19.92 45.54 -10.37
C GLU A 146 18.82 44.46 -10.39
N ALA A 147 17.69 44.76 -11.02
CA ALA A 147 16.59 43.81 -11.16
C ALA A 147 16.96 42.61 -12.05
N THR A 148 17.82 42.80 -13.07
CA THR A 148 18.37 41.70 -13.88
C THR A 148 19.19 40.74 -13.02
N LEU A 149 20.04 41.27 -12.13
CA LEU A 149 20.84 40.46 -11.20
C LEU A 149 19.94 39.64 -10.26
N PHE A 150 18.87 40.24 -9.73
CA PHE A 150 17.87 39.53 -8.93
C PHE A 150 17.16 38.43 -9.73
N GLY A 151 16.77 38.70 -10.99
CA GLY A 151 16.16 37.71 -11.87
C GLY A 151 17.05 36.49 -12.12
N ILE A 152 18.34 36.71 -12.37
CA ILE A 152 19.33 35.62 -12.49
C ILE A 152 19.43 34.84 -11.17
N GLY A 153 19.47 35.55 -10.03
CA GLY A 153 19.48 34.92 -8.70
C GLY A 153 18.27 34.01 -8.45
N ILE A 154 17.07 34.44 -8.82
CA ILE A 154 15.83 33.64 -8.70
C ILE A 154 15.90 32.39 -9.60
N LEU A 155 16.43 32.51 -10.82
CA LEU A 155 16.59 31.37 -11.73
C LEU A 155 17.62 30.36 -11.20
N LEU A 156 18.74 30.82 -10.64
CA LEU A 156 19.72 29.96 -9.97
C LEU A 156 19.08 29.23 -8.77
N LEU A 157 18.29 29.93 -7.95
CA LEU A 157 17.54 29.32 -6.86
C LEU A 157 16.54 28.27 -7.37
N SER A 158 15.89 28.50 -8.51
CA SER A 158 15.00 27.51 -9.15
C SER A 158 15.75 26.24 -9.53
N VAL A 159 16.95 26.36 -10.10
CA VAL A 159 17.81 25.20 -10.43
C VAL A 159 18.22 24.44 -9.17
N ILE A 160 18.63 25.15 -8.11
CA ILE A 160 18.96 24.52 -6.82
C ILE A 160 17.74 23.80 -6.24
N PHE A 161 16.56 24.41 -6.32
CA PHE A 161 15.32 23.82 -5.81
C PHE A 161 14.87 22.60 -6.62
N LEU A 162 15.10 22.59 -7.94
CA LEU A 162 14.93 21.42 -8.79
C LEU A 162 15.86 20.29 -8.35
N LEU A 163 17.16 20.55 -8.15
CA LEU A 163 18.13 19.55 -7.69
C LEU A 163 17.73 18.95 -6.34
N PHE A 164 17.36 19.80 -5.38
CA PHE A 164 16.89 19.34 -4.08
C PHE A 164 15.63 18.46 -4.21
N SER A 165 14.65 18.90 -5.01
CA SER A 165 13.42 18.13 -5.25
C SER A 165 13.70 16.79 -5.91
N LEU A 166 14.69 16.71 -6.80
CA LEU A 166 15.12 15.44 -7.42
C LEU A 166 15.74 14.47 -6.42
N VAL A 167 16.57 14.95 -5.50
CA VAL A 167 17.15 14.11 -4.44
C VAL A 167 16.06 13.49 -3.58
N VAL A 168 15.08 14.29 -3.15
CA VAL A 168 13.93 13.80 -2.37
C VAL A 168 13.12 12.78 -3.16
N LEU A 169 12.79 13.09 -4.42
CA LEU A 169 12.00 12.21 -5.29
C LEU A 169 12.68 10.85 -5.51
N ASN A 170 14.00 10.83 -5.73
CA ASN A 170 14.78 9.61 -5.88
C ASN A 170 14.85 8.81 -4.57
N SER A 171 14.99 9.48 -3.43
CA SER A 171 14.97 8.82 -2.12
C SER A 171 13.62 8.14 -1.86
N ASP A 172 12.51 8.78 -2.26
CA ASP A 172 11.18 8.21 -2.10
C ASP A 172 10.96 6.98 -2.97
N LEU A 173 11.42 7.02 -4.22
CA LEU A 173 11.38 5.86 -5.12
C LEU A 173 12.19 4.68 -4.55
N LYS A 174 13.40 4.94 -4.05
CA LYS A 174 14.23 3.90 -3.42
C LYS A 174 13.50 3.26 -2.23
N ARG A 175 12.95 4.09 -1.35
CA ARG A 175 12.18 3.64 -0.17
C ARG A 175 10.95 2.84 -0.55
N ALA A 176 10.31 3.14 -1.68
CA ALA A 176 9.14 2.38 -2.14
C ALA A 176 9.50 0.97 -2.62
N ASN A 177 10.59 0.83 -3.38
CA ASN A 177 11.10 -0.48 -3.77
C ASN A 177 11.47 -1.33 -2.54
N GLU A 178 12.14 -0.74 -1.55
CA GLU A 178 12.45 -1.41 -0.28
C GLU A 178 11.19 -1.85 0.45
N LYS A 179 10.19 -0.96 0.56
CA LYS A 179 8.91 -1.27 1.21
C LYS A 179 8.14 -2.37 0.51
N TYR A 180 8.11 -2.38 -0.82
CA TYR A 180 7.48 -3.44 -1.60
C TYR A 180 8.11 -4.81 -1.27
N ASN A 181 9.44 -4.88 -1.26
CA ASN A 181 10.16 -6.11 -0.90
C ASN A 181 9.88 -6.54 0.55
N LEU A 182 9.75 -5.60 1.48
CA LEU A 182 9.38 -5.87 2.87
C LEU A 182 7.93 -6.34 3.02
N VAL A 183 7.00 -5.84 2.19
CA VAL A 183 5.62 -6.35 2.14
C VAL A 183 5.66 -7.81 1.69
N LYS A 184 6.31 -8.10 0.55
CA LYS A 184 6.46 -9.46 0.02
C LYS A 184 7.00 -10.43 1.07
N LYS A 185 8.14 -10.10 1.67
CA LYS A 185 8.78 -10.95 2.69
C LYS A 185 7.89 -11.22 3.91
N ARG A 186 7.19 -10.20 4.43
CA ARG A 186 6.30 -10.37 5.59
C ARG A 186 5.13 -11.31 5.32
N PHE A 187 4.66 -11.38 4.08
CA PHE A 187 3.58 -12.31 3.72
C PHE A 187 4.12 -13.70 3.35
N GLU A 188 5.36 -13.82 2.89
CA GLU A 188 6.06 -15.12 2.76
C GLU A 188 6.30 -15.79 4.12
N ASP A 189 6.31 -15.05 5.23
CA ASP A 189 6.39 -15.61 6.59
C ASP A 189 5.06 -16.25 7.06
N ILE A 190 3.94 -15.96 6.38
CA ILE A 190 2.58 -16.39 6.80
C ILE A 190 1.93 -17.31 5.75
N LEU A 191 2.24 -17.09 4.47
CA LEU A 191 1.70 -17.84 3.33
C LEU A 191 2.83 -18.59 2.62
N ASN A 192 2.47 -19.57 1.78
CA ASN A 192 3.44 -20.19 0.90
C ASN A 192 4.00 -19.14 -0.08
N LYS A 193 5.31 -19.19 -0.33
CA LYS A 193 6.01 -18.31 -1.27
C LYS A 193 5.38 -18.34 -2.67
N ASP A 194 4.99 -19.51 -3.15
CA ASP A 194 4.36 -19.66 -4.47
C ASP A 194 2.99 -18.92 -4.54
N ASP A 195 2.25 -18.93 -3.43
CA ASP A 195 0.98 -18.20 -3.34
C ASP A 195 1.22 -16.68 -3.33
N VAL A 196 2.22 -16.21 -2.58
CA VAL A 196 2.58 -14.78 -2.56
C VAL A 196 3.02 -14.32 -3.95
N GLU A 197 3.85 -15.09 -4.64
CA GLU A 197 4.30 -14.78 -6.00
C GLU A 197 3.12 -14.72 -6.99
N LYS A 198 2.18 -15.67 -6.88
CA LYS A 198 0.97 -15.69 -7.69
C LYS A 198 0.04 -14.50 -7.38
N ILE A 199 -0.14 -14.16 -6.11
CA ILE A 199 -0.96 -13.01 -5.68
C ILE A 199 -0.38 -11.71 -6.24
N LEU A 200 0.95 -11.57 -6.20
CA LEU A 200 1.69 -10.41 -6.73
C LEU A 200 1.96 -10.47 -8.25
N ASN A 201 1.49 -11.52 -8.92
CA ASN A 201 1.69 -11.75 -10.36
C ASN A 201 3.17 -11.59 -10.79
N SER A 202 4.08 -12.26 -10.08
CA SER A 202 5.55 -12.17 -10.26
C SER A 202 6.08 -10.73 -10.31
N ASP A 203 5.51 -9.88 -9.44
CA ASP A 203 5.82 -8.47 -9.25
C ASP A 203 5.50 -7.58 -10.47
N SER A 204 4.79 -8.10 -11.47
CA SER A 204 4.59 -7.43 -12.77
C SER A 204 3.76 -6.15 -12.68
N GLU A 205 2.75 -6.11 -11.81
CA GLU A 205 1.90 -4.94 -11.61
C GLU A 205 2.70 -3.79 -10.98
N PHE A 206 3.42 -4.08 -9.90
CA PHE A 206 4.29 -3.09 -9.25
C PHE A 206 5.39 -2.58 -10.20
N LYS A 207 6.00 -3.45 -11.00
CA LYS A 207 6.98 -3.04 -12.02
C LYS A 207 6.38 -2.07 -13.04
N LYS A 208 5.16 -2.32 -13.52
CA LYS A 208 4.45 -1.41 -14.43
C LYS A 208 4.15 -0.06 -13.79
N ASP A 209 3.77 -0.04 -12.51
CA ASP A 209 3.56 1.20 -11.76
C ASP A 209 4.86 2.01 -11.65
N ILE A 210 5.99 1.34 -11.38
CA ILE A 210 7.31 1.97 -11.33
C ILE A 210 7.71 2.52 -12.70
N GLU A 211 7.49 1.76 -13.79
CA GLU A 211 7.74 2.26 -15.15
C GLU A 211 6.87 3.48 -15.49
N PHE A 212 5.59 3.47 -15.10
CA PHE A 212 4.70 4.60 -15.30
C PHE A 212 5.15 5.83 -14.50
N TYR A 213 5.53 5.62 -13.24
CA TYR A 213 6.11 6.63 -12.36
C TYR A 213 7.35 7.26 -13.00
N GLU A 214 8.27 6.44 -13.50
CA GLU A 214 9.53 6.86 -14.14
C GLU A 214 9.29 7.72 -15.40
N LYS A 215 8.34 7.31 -16.24
CA LYS A 215 7.92 8.09 -17.42
C LYS A 215 7.33 9.44 -17.00
N ARG A 216 6.52 9.48 -15.94
CA ARG A 216 5.92 10.71 -15.41
C ARG A 216 6.98 11.63 -14.80
N ARG A 217 7.95 11.07 -14.06
CA ARG A 217 9.12 11.79 -13.53
C ARG A 217 9.88 12.49 -14.65
N CYS A 218 10.24 11.78 -15.71
CA CYS A 218 10.98 12.35 -16.84
C CYS A 218 10.22 13.53 -17.48
N ARG A 219 8.91 13.37 -17.71
CA ARG A 219 8.07 14.46 -18.26
C ARG A 219 8.08 15.71 -17.38
N PHE A 220 8.00 15.56 -16.06
CA PHE A 220 8.01 16.71 -15.15
C PHE A 220 9.38 17.41 -15.09
N ILE A 221 10.48 16.66 -15.18
CA ILE A 221 11.82 17.25 -15.25
C ILE A 221 11.99 18.05 -16.53
N ILE A 222 11.60 17.48 -17.68
CA ILE A 222 11.66 18.17 -18.98
C ILE A 222 10.80 19.44 -18.95
N LEU A 223 9.60 19.37 -18.37
CA LEU A 223 8.73 20.53 -18.20
C LEU A 223 9.39 21.63 -17.36
N TRP A 224 10.02 21.29 -16.23
CA TRP A 224 10.69 22.27 -15.38
C TRP A 224 11.89 22.91 -16.09
N LEU A 225 12.75 22.10 -16.71
CA LEU A 225 13.93 22.59 -17.43
C LEU A 225 13.54 23.50 -18.62
N SER A 226 12.58 23.07 -19.44
CA SER A 226 12.07 23.90 -20.54
C SER A 226 11.47 25.22 -20.05
N THR A 227 10.77 25.21 -18.91
CA THR A 227 10.27 26.43 -18.28
C THR A 227 11.41 27.35 -17.85
N ILE A 228 12.45 26.84 -17.20
CA ILE A 228 13.63 27.65 -16.83
C ILE A 228 14.25 28.29 -18.06
N ILE A 229 14.42 27.55 -19.16
CA ILE A 229 14.97 28.08 -20.43
C ILE A 229 14.11 29.23 -20.97
N ILE A 230 12.78 29.06 -21.00
CA ILE A 230 11.86 30.11 -21.44
C ILE A 230 11.98 31.35 -20.56
N LEU A 231 12.04 31.18 -19.24
CA LEU A 231 12.16 32.29 -18.29
C LEU A 231 13.50 33.03 -18.43
N VAL A 232 14.61 32.31 -18.70
CA VAL A 232 15.91 32.93 -19.03
C VAL A 232 15.79 33.78 -20.30
N CYS A 233 15.17 33.25 -21.36
CA CYS A 233 14.98 33.99 -22.62
C CYS A 233 14.14 35.26 -22.43
N ILE A 234 13.08 35.20 -21.63
CA ILE A 234 12.26 36.36 -21.27
C ILE A 234 13.11 37.39 -20.51
N LEU A 235 13.93 36.94 -19.55
CA LEU A 235 14.82 37.82 -18.78
C LEU A 235 15.82 38.56 -19.66
N PHE A 236 16.48 37.87 -20.58
CA PHE A 236 17.46 38.50 -21.47
C PHE A 236 16.80 39.39 -22.52
N SER A 237 15.57 39.09 -22.94
CA SER A 237 14.85 39.94 -23.90
C SER A 237 14.36 41.25 -23.27
N THR A 238 14.09 41.25 -21.97
CA THR A 238 13.53 42.40 -21.23
C THR A 238 14.57 43.20 -20.43
N SER A 239 15.82 42.72 -20.39
CA SER A 239 16.93 43.37 -19.71
C SER A 239 17.63 44.40 -20.61
N ASP A 240 18.00 45.53 -20.00
CA ASP A 240 18.76 46.60 -20.65
C ASP A 240 20.26 46.33 -20.62
N TYR A 241 20.67 45.43 -19.73
CA TYR A 241 22.05 45.15 -19.40
C TYR A 241 22.59 43.91 -20.12
N ILE A 242 21.76 42.86 -20.22
CA ILE A 242 22.08 41.63 -20.95
C ILE A 242 20.95 41.42 -21.95
N ASN A 243 21.08 42.07 -23.10
CA ASN A 243 20.14 41.93 -24.21
C ASN A 243 20.79 41.08 -25.31
N PHE A 244 20.02 40.22 -25.98
CA PHE A 244 20.49 39.46 -27.16
C PHE A 244 21.10 40.36 -28.23
N LYS A 245 20.72 41.65 -28.28
CA LYS A 245 21.29 42.64 -29.20
C LYS A 245 22.80 42.85 -29.01
N TYR A 246 23.33 42.72 -27.79
CA TYR A 246 24.77 42.85 -27.51
C TYR A 246 25.58 41.55 -27.70
N LEU A 247 24.90 40.43 -28.00
CA LEU A 247 25.53 39.12 -28.24
C LEU A 247 25.79 38.85 -29.73
N PHE A 248 25.21 39.66 -30.62
CA PHE A 248 25.35 39.56 -32.08
C PHE A 248 26.04 40.80 -32.71
N GLU A 249 26.63 41.67 -31.90
CA GLU A 249 27.64 42.68 -32.29
C GLU A 249 29.04 42.16 -31.99
#